data_AF-A0A3N5G4T5-F1
#
_entry.id   AF-A0A3N5G4T5-F1
#
_cell.length_a   1.000
_cell.length_b   1.000
_cell.length_c   1.000
_cell.angle_alpha   90.00
_cell.angle_beta   90.00
_cell.angle_gamma   90.00
#
_symmetry.space_group_name_H-M   'P 1'
#
loop_
_entity.id
_entity.type
_entity.pdbx_description
1 polymer ?
#
loop_
_entity_poly.entity_id
_entity_poly.type
_entity_poly.pdbx_seq_one_letter_code
_entity_poly.pdbx_strand_id
1 'polypeptide(L)'
;MGPLGGAPMTSHLDRETLESFLAGGLSEDEDRALQRHLFICPRCEAQLTRLLPLEVPGWPASPEAVGGRGDVLGRVAEEKRPDTERRRAGLAAERAGAPGLWNELEPWDRERRRELVWHDPRFQSWGLFELLIDLSHRILPQDPREAEDLARLALDVAEQLSPPAHAVAAIESAKARAWIQLAHAQRLLSDFRQAEQAFQTAELHLSRSWLDPLDEGLLLEAKAPLRRAQGRFGEALEMLDAAIAI
;
A
#
# COMPACT_ATOMS: atom_id res chain seq x y z
N MET A 1 7.58 -8.04 -19.64
CA MET A 1 8.37 -7.60 -18.47
C MET A 1 8.82 -6.18 -18.72
N GLY A 2 8.00 -5.20 -18.33
CA GLY A 2 8.50 -3.85 -18.08
C GLY A 2 8.94 -3.79 -16.61
N PRO A 3 10.02 -3.09 -16.26
CA PRO A 3 10.44 -2.99 -14.87
C PRO A 3 9.34 -2.29 -14.06
N LEU A 4 8.96 -2.87 -12.92
CA LEU A 4 8.07 -2.22 -11.93
C LEU A 4 8.80 -1.19 -11.08
N GLY A 5 9.68 -0.47 -11.73
CA GLY A 5 10.42 0.65 -11.21
C GLY A 5 10.87 1.44 -12.41
N GLY A 6 10.27 2.61 -12.63
CA GLY A 6 11.08 3.68 -13.21
C GLY A 6 12.35 3.72 -12.37
N ALA A 7 13.53 3.70 -13.04
CA ALA A 7 14.80 3.72 -12.33
C ALA A 7 14.74 4.79 -11.24
N PRO A 8 15.18 4.50 -10.00
CA PRO A 8 15.13 5.49 -8.93
C PRO A 8 15.78 6.76 -9.46
N MET A 9 15.06 7.89 -9.37
CA MET A 9 15.63 9.18 -9.75
C MET A 9 16.78 9.46 -8.79
N THR A 10 17.99 9.12 -9.23
CA THR A 10 19.24 9.25 -8.46
C THR A 10 19.69 10.70 -8.35
N SER A 11 19.15 11.57 -9.20
CA SER A 11 19.33 13.02 -9.16
C SER A 11 18.13 13.71 -8.52
N HIS A 12 18.41 14.73 -7.69
CA HIS A 12 17.38 15.65 -7.20
C HIS A 12 16.62 16.28 -8.37
N LEU A 13 15.32 16.51 -8.15
CA LEU A 13 14.42 17.12 -9.12
C LEU A 13 14.78 18.58 -9.33
N ASP A 14 14.80 19.01 -10.59
CA ASP A 14 14.91 20.42 -10.90
C ASP A 14 13.57 21.14 -10.67
N ARG A 15 13.64 22.47 -10.69
CA ARG A 15 12.48 23.31 -10.42
C ARG A 15 11.40 23.17 -11.50
N GLU A 16 11.79 23.02 -12.75
CA GLU A 16 10.88 22.91 -13.88
C GLU A 16 10.02 21.64 -13.80
N THR A 17 10.63 20.52 -13.41
CA THR A 17 9.92 19.25 -13.19
C THR A 17 8.91 19.37 -12.06
N LEU A 18 9.28 20.01 -10.93
CA LEU A 18 8.38 20.24 -9.80
C LEU A 18 7.21 21.18 -10.15
N GLU A 19 7.46 22.20 -10.97
CA GLU A 19 6.40 23.10 -11.47
C GLU A 19 5.45 22.37 -12.44
N SER A 20 5.99 21.50 -13.30
CA SER A 20 5.19 20.64 -14.19
C SER A 20 4.32 19.65 -13.42
N PHE A 21 4.84 19.06 -12.35
CA PHE A 21 4.08 18.22 -11.41
C PHE A 21 2.91 18.98 -10.79
N LEU A 22 3.16 20.18 -10.25
CA LEU A 22 2.10 21.01 -9.65
C LEU A 22 1.03 21.43 -10.66
N ALA A 23 1.40 21.58 -11.93
CA ALA A 23 0.48 21.91 -13.01
C ALA A 23 -0.28 20.69 -13.58
N GLY A 24 0.01 19.46 -13.09
CA GLY A 24 -0.56 18.23 -13.63
C GLY A 24 -0.08 17.92 -15.06
N GLY A 25 1.10 18.41 -15.44
CA GLY A 25 1.66 18.29 -16.79
C GLY A 25 2.49 17.03 -17.04
N LEU A 26 2.64 16.16 -16.04
CA LEU A 26 3.40 14.92 -16.12
C LEU A 26 2.54 13.75 -16.61
N SER A 27 3.17 12.77 -17.26
CA SER A 27 2.52 11.48 -17.49
C SER A 27 2.31 10.72 -16.17
N GLU A 28 1.40 9.75 -16.14
CA GLU A 28 1.14 8.96 -14.92
C GLU A 28 2.41 8.29 -14.36
N ASP A 29 3.32 7.82 -15.22
CA ASP A 29 4.56 7.17 -14.80
C ASP A 29 5.58 8.17 -14.23
N GLU A 30 5.66 9.38 -14.80
CA GLU A 30 6.52 10.46 -14.31
C GLU A 30 6.01 11.04 -13.00
N ASP A 31 4.70 11.28 -12.90
CA ASP A 31 4.03 11.76 -11.70
C ASP A 31 4.31 10.84 -10.51
N ARG A 32 4.18 9.53 -10.76
CA ARG A 32 4.44 8.46 -9.80
C ARG A 32 5.90 8.35 -9.38
N ALA A 33 6.84 8.40 -10.34
CA ALA A 33 8.27 8.37 -10.04
C ALA A 33 8.69 9.59 -9.19
N LEU A 34 8.10 10.74 -9.48
CA LEU A 34 8.32 11.97 -8.74
C LEU A 34 7.74 11.90 -7.33
N GLN A 35 6.50 11.45 -7.16
CA GLN A 35 5.88 11.25 -5.84
C GLN A 35 6.74 10.34 -4.96
N ARG A 36 7.22 9.21 -5.50
CA ARG A 36 8.16 8.32 -4.81
C ARG A 36 9.44 9.04 -4.38
N HIS A 37 10.04 9.83 -5.26
CA HIS A 37 11.25 10.59 -4.92
C HIS A 37 10.99 11.60 -3.80
N LEU A 38 9.83 12.27 -3.79
CA LEU A 38 9.48 13.22 -2.73
C LEU A 38 9.32 12.56 -1.35
N PHE A 39 8.78 11.33 -1.30
CA PHE A 39 8.68 10.57 -0.05
C PHE A 39 10.04 10.20 0.54
N ILE A 40 11.04 9.94 -0.31
CA ILE A 40 12.37 9.46 0.11
C ILE A 40 13.36 10.63 0.25
N CYS A 41 13.14 11.76 -0.43
CA CYS A 41 14.08 12.88 -0.49
C CYS A 41 13.54 14.16 0.19
N PRO A 42 13.90 14.42 1.46
CA PRO A 42 13.47 15.60 2.20
C PRO A 42 13.83 16.93 1.52
N ARG A 43 14.90 16.95 0.72
CA ARG A 43 15.32 18.13 -0.03
C ARG A 43 14.32 18.50 -1.13
N CYS A 44 13.89 17.52 -1.91
CA CYS A 44 12.95 17.75 -3.00
C CYS A 44 11.54 17.99 -2.46
N GLU A 45 11.15 17.34 -1.36
CA GLU A 45 9.94 17.67 -0.60
C GLU A 45 9.95 19.17 -0.21
N ALA A 46 11.01 19.63 0.45
CA ALA A 46 11.13 21.03 0.86
C ALA A 46 11.14 21.99 -0.34
N GLN A 47 11.67 21.60 -1.50
CA GLN A 47 11.59 22.39 -2.73
C GLN A 47 10.18 22.45 -3.29
N LEU A 48 9.44 21.33 -3.33
CA LEU A 48 8.05 21.31 -3.77
C LEU A 48 7.16 22.17 -2.88
N THR A 49 7.32 22.05 -1.55
CA THR A 49 6.60 22.92 -0.61
C THR A 49 6.86 24.39 -0.90
N ARG A 50 8.04 24.73 -1.45
CA ARG A 50 8.38 26.09 -1.83
C ARG A 50 7.74 26.60 -3.12
N LEU A 51 7.16 25.73 -3.94
CA LEU A 51 6.60 26.06 -5.25
C LEU A 51 5.07 26.10 -5.27
N LEU A 52 4.40 25.55 -4.26
CA LEU A 52 2.93 25.55 -4.17
C LEU A 52 2.34 26.98 -4.28
N PRO A 53 1.51 27.27 -5.29
CA PRO A 53 0.85 28.57 -5.46
C PRO A 53 -0.28 28.73 -4.42
N LEU A 54 -0.26 29.83 -3.68
CA LEU A 54 -1.22 30.13 -2.60
C LEU A 54 -2.44 30.95 -3.05
N GLU A 55 -2.63 31.17 -4.36
CA GLU A 55 -3.78 31.91 -4.86
C GLU A 55 -4.90 30.95 -5.24
N VAL A 56 -5.79 30.68 -4.28
CA VAL A 56 -7.08 30.04 -4.54
C VAL A 56 -8.08 31.13 -4.95
N PRO A 57 -8.74 31.03 -6.12
CA PRO A 57 -9.77 31.98 -6.52
C PRO A 57 -10.93 32.00 -5.49
N GLY A 58 -11.17 33.16 -4.87
CA GLY A 58 -12.22 33.35 -3.85
C GLY A 58 -11.71 33.76 -2.45
N TRP A 59 -10.40 33.89 -2.26
CA TRP A 59 -9.79 34.27 -0.97
C TRP A 59 -9.53 35.78 -0.86
N PRO A 60 -9.75 36.45 0.29
CA PRO A 60 -9.51 37.88 0.43
C PRO A 60 -8.01 38.23 0.34
N ALA A 61 -7.69 39.14 -0.59
CA ALA A 61 -6.36 39.69 -0.78
C ALA A 61 -6.08 40.78 0.28
N SER A 62 -5.44 40.42 1.38
CA SER A 62 -4.64 41.39 2.16
C SER A 62 -3.40 40.72 2.74
N PRO A 63 -2.17 41.13 2.37
CA PRO A 63 -0.93 40.43 2.74
C PRO A 63 -0.37 40.72 4.15
N GLU A 64 -1.09 41.44 5.03
CA GLU A 64 -0.44 42.06 6.20
C GLU A 64 -0.68 41.38 7.55
N ALA A 65 -1.36 40.22 7.62
CA ALA A 65 -1.71 39.62 8.93
C ALA A 65 -1.46 38.11 9.08
N VAL A 66 -0.83 37.42 8.13
CA VAL A 66 -0.76 35.95 8.20
C VAL A 66 0.67 35.46 7.97
N GLY A 67 1.23 34.84 9.02
CA GLY A 67 2.55 34.21 9.00
C GLY A 67 2.69 33.16 7.90
N GLY A 68 3.94 32.93 7.47
CA GLY A 68 4.30 32.27 6.22
C GLY A 68 3.73 30.86 5.97
N ARG A 69 4.04 30.35 4.76
CA ARG A 69 3.82 29.03 4.13
C ARG A 69 3.34 27.83 4.97
N GLY A 70 3.72 27.70 6.24
CA GLY A 70 3.18 26.68 7.16
C GLY A 70 1.71 26.90 7.53
N ASP A 71 1.20 28.13 7.43
CA ASP A 71 -0.17 28.48 7.81
C ASP A 71 -1.24 27.94 6.82
N VAL A 72 -0.95 27.84 5.52
CA VAL A 72 -1.95 27.33 4.54
C VAL A 72 -2.07 25.81 4.58
N LEU A 73 -0.95 25.09 4.63
CA LEU A 73 -0.98 23.64 4.87
C LEU A 73 -1.58 23.32 6.24
N GLY A 74 -1.29 24.14 7.26
CA GLY A 74 -1.93 24.05 8.57
C GLY A 74 -3.44 24.24 8.50
N ARG A 75 -3.94 25.18 7.70
CA ARG A 75 -5.39 25.42 7.53
C ARG A 75 -6.10 24.33 6.75
N VAL A 76 -5.53 23.83 5.65
CA VAL A 76 -6.09 22.69 4.92
C VAL A 76 -6.08 21.43 5.80
N ALA A 77 -4.99 21.21 6.55
CA ALA A 77 -4.93 20.12 7.52
C ALA A 77 -5.99 20.27 8.61
N GLU A 78 -6.22 21.48 9.14
CA GLU A 78 -7.26 21.74 10.15
C GLU A 78 -8.67 21.57 9.57
N GLU A 79 -8.92 22.02 8.33
CA GLU A 79 -10.19 21.85 7.63
C GLU A 79 -10.50 20.36 7.36
N LYS A 80 -9.49 19.58 6.96
CA LYS A 80 -9.60 18.14 6.71
C LYS A 80 -9.47 17.29 7.97
N ARG A 81 -9.13 17.88 9.10
CA ARG A 81 -8.94 17.20 10.39
C ARG A 81 -10.17 16.40 10.83
N PRO A 82 -11.41 16.94 10.85
CA PRO A 82 -12.57 16.16 11.29
C PRO A 82 -12.87 14.96 10.38
N ASP A 83 -12.61 15.05 9.08
CA ASP A 83 -12.80 13.92 8.16
C ASP A 83 -11.72 12.85 8.35
N THR A 84 -10.47 13.29 8.54
CA THR A 84 -9.34 12.40 8.84
C THR A 84 -9.53 11.69 10.17
N GLU A 85 -9.95 12.40 11.21
CA GLU A 85 -10.25 11.84 12.54
C GLU A 85 -11.42 10.85 12.47
N ARG A 86 -12.50 11.18 11.75
CA ARG A 86 -13.63 10.26 11.52
C ARG A 86 -13.20 8.98 10.81
N ARG A 87 -12.41 9.08 9.74
CA ARG A 87 -11.86 7.92 9.03
C ARG A 87 -10.95 7.08 9.92
N ARG A 88 -10.06 7.73 10.69
CA ARG A 88 -9.16 7.06 11.62
C ARG A 88 -9.93 6.32 12.72
N ALA A 89 -10.97 6.94 13.28
CA ALA A 89 -11.85 6.31 14.26
C ALA A 89 -12.62 5.13 13.66
N GLY A 90 -13.11 5.25 12.42
CA GLY A 90 -13.75 4.16 11.69
C GLY A 90 -12.82 2.95 11.54
N LEU A 91 -11.62 3.16 11.02
CA LEU A 91 -10.61 2.08 10.89
C LEU A 91 -10.23 1.47 12.25
N ALA A 92 -10.14 2.28 13.31
CA ALA A 92 -9.87 1.78 14.65
C ALA A 92 -11.02 0.91 15.18
N ALA A 93 -12.28 1.28 14.92
CA ALA A 93 -13.44 0.49 15.28
C ALA A 93 -13.50 -0.83 14.51
N GLU A 94 -13.21 -0.82 13.21
CA GLU A 94 -13.11 -2.04 12.40
C GLU A 94 -12.05 -3.00 12.95
N ARG A 95 -10.85 -2.50 13.26
CA ARG A 95 -9.77 -3.29 13.89
C ARG A 95 -10.18 -3.89 15.22
N ALA A 96 -10.87 -3.11 16.06
CA ALA A 96 -11.35 -3.58 17.34
C ALA A 96 -12.43 -4.68 17.21
N GLY A 97 -13.25 -4.62 16.15
CA GLY A 97 -14.29 -5.61 15.86
C GLY A 97 -13.78 -6.87 15.16
N ALA A 98 -12.64 -6.80 14.46
CA ALA A 98 -12.11 -7.88 13.64
C ALA A 98 -11.96 -9.23 14.35
N PRO A 99 -11.47 -9.33 15.61
CA PRO A 99 -11.39 -10.60 16.31
C PRO A 99 -12.75 -11.27 16.52
N GLY A 100 -13.81 -10.48 16.75
CA GLY A 100 -15.17 -11.00 16.88
C GLY A 100 -15.67 -11.61 15.56
N LEU A 101 -15.42 -10.92 14.45
CA LEU A 101 -15.73 -11.43 13.11
C LEU A 101 -14.93 -12.71 12.77
N TRP A 102 -13.64 -12.75 13.14
CA TRP A 102 -12.84 -13.96 12.96
C TRP A 102 -13.39 -15.14 13.75
N ASN A 103 -13.80 -14.94 15.01
CA ASN A 103 -14.39 -16.01 15.81
C ASN A 103 -15.69 -16.57 15.21
N GLU A 104 -16.44 -15.78 14.42
CA GLU A 104 -17.60 -16.25 13.66
C GLU A 104 -17.19 -17.08 12.43
N LEU A 105 -16.05 -16.78 11.80
CA LEU A 105 -15.55 -17.43 10.57
C LEU A 105 -14.71 -18.68 10.84
N GLU A 106 -13.84 -18.64 11.84
CA GLU A 106 -12.84 -19.66 12.16
C GLU A 106 -13.40 -21.08 12.26
N PRO A 107 -14.58 -21.34 12.87
CA PRO A 107 -15.09 -22.70 12.98
C PRO A 107 -15.48 -23.35 11.64
N TRP A 108 -15.69 -22.54 10.60
CA TRP A 108 -16.14 -23.02 9.30
C TRP A 108 -14.95 -23.46 8.43
N ASP A 109 -15.23 -24.34 7.47
CA ASP A 109 -14.26 -24.70 6.45
C ASP A 109 -14.02 -23.54 5.45
N ARG A 110 -13.02 -23.74 4.58
CA ARG A 110 -12.59 -22.74 3.60
C ARG A 110 -13.73 -22.26 2.69
N GLU A 111 -14.52 -23.18 2.14
CA GLU A 111 -15.58 -22.83 1.19
C GLU A 111 -16.64 -21.98 1.88
N ARG A 112 -17.03 -22.40 3.09
CA ARG A 112 -18.02 -21.67 3.88
C ARG A 112 -17.51 -20.31 4.38
N ARG A 113 -16.25 -20.19 4.79
CA ARG A 113 -15.64 -18.90 5.15
C ARG A 113 -15.72 -17.91 3.98
N ARG A 114 -15.41 -18.38 2.77
CA ARG A 114 -15.45 -17.57 1.55
C ARG A 114 -16.86 -17.13 1.18
N GLU A 115 -17.84 -18.03 1.25
CA GLU A 115 -19.25 -17.68 1.05
C GLU A 115 -19.71 -16.57 2.00
N LEU A 116 -19.34 -16.65 3.27
CA LEU A 116 -19.70 -15.66 4.27
C LEU A 116 -19.09 -14.29 3.94
N VAL A 117 -17.81 -14.23 3.57
CA VAL A 117 -17.15 -12.98 3.14
C VAL A 117 -17.85 -12.35 1.94
N TRP A 118 -18.26 -13.15 0.96
CA TRP A 118 -18.91 -12.63 -0.25
C TRP A 118 -20.34 -12.15 -0.02
N HIS A 119 -21.08 -12.77 0.90
CA HIS A 119 -22.51 -12.52 1.06
C HIS A 119 -22.90 -11.66 2.26
N ASP A 120 -22.04 -11.55 3.28
CA ASP A 120 -22.31 -10.75 4.47
C ASP A 120 -21.34 -9.55 4.55
N PRO A 121 -21.83 -8.31 4.31
CA PRO A 121 -21.02 -7.09 4.34
C PRO A 121 -20.27 -6.85 5.65
N ARG A 122 -20.66 -7.47 6.76
CA ARG A 122 -19.94 -7.34 8.04
C ARG A 122 -18.50 -7.87 7.93
N PHE A 123 -18.26 -8.89 7.10
CA PHE A 123 -16.93 -9.45 6.88
C PHE A 123 -16.12 -8.70 5.81
N GLN A 124 -16.70 -7.67 5.18
CA GLN A 124 -16.05 -6.90 4.11
C GLN A 124 -15.41 -5.63 4.69
N SER A 125 -14.58 -5.79 5.73
CA SER A 125 -13.97 -4.69 6.48
C SER A 125 -12.45 -4.69 6.41
N TRP A 126 -11.86 -3.50 6.50
CA TRP A 126 -10.41 -3.33 6.53
C TRP A 126 -9.79 -3.98 7.76
N GLY A 127 -10.47 -3.87 8.90
CA GLY A 127 -10.02 -4.50 10.14
C GLY A 127 -9.90 -6.02 10.03
N LEU A 128 -10.88 -6.69 9.40
CA LEU A 128 -10.81 -8.13 9.18
C LEU A 128 -9.69 -8.50 8.20
N PHE A 129 -9.55 -7.74 7.11
CA PHE A 129 -8.45 -7.92 6.17
C PHE A 129 -7.08 -7.89 6.87
N GLU A 130 -6.80 -6.85 7.67
CA GLU A 130 -5.53 -6.72 8.39
C GLU A 130 -5.31 -7.89 9.36
N LEU A 131 -6.36 -8.30 10.09
CA LEU A 131 -6.27 -9.45 10.99
C LEU A 131 -5.92 -10.74 10.25
N LEU A 132 -6.52 -11.01 9.09
CA LEU A 132 -6.26 -12.21 8.30
C LEU A 132 -4.82 -12.24 7.76
N ILE A 133 -4.28 -11.09 7.33
CA ILE A 133 -2.87 -10.95 6.94
C ILE A 133 -1.95 -11.29 8.12
N ASP A 134 -2.25 -10.74 9.30
CA ASP A 134 -1.50 -11.01 10.53
C ASP A 134 -1.54 -12.49 10.94
N LEU A 135 -2.72 -13.12 10.89
CA LEU A 135 -2.90 -14.53 11.21
C LEU A 135 -2.16 -15.43 10.21
N SER A 136 -2.28 -15.15 8.91
CA SER A 136 -1.56 -15.86 7.85
C SER A 136 -0.04 -15.79 8.11
N HIS A 137 0.49 -14.60 8.37
CA HIS A 137 1.91 -14.42 8.67
C HIS A 137 2.38 -15.20 9.91
N ARG A 138 1.60 -15.18 10.99
CA ARG A 138 1.96 -15.83 12.27
C ARG A 138 1.95 -17.35 12.18
N ILE A 139 1.00 -17.93 11.45
CA ILE A 139 0.87 -19.40 11.30
C ILE A 139 1.76 -19.97 10.21
N LEU A 140 2.26 -19.12 9.30
CA LEU A 140 3.07 -19.51 8.14
C LEU A 140 4.25 -20.44 8.47
N PRO A 141 5.05 -20.25 9.53
CA PRO A 141 6.13 -21.18 9.89
C PRO A 141 5.66 -22.56 10.36
N GLN A 142 4.45 -22.67 10.92
CA GLN A 142 3.93 -23.89 11.55
C GLN A 142 3.01 -24.67 10.59
N ASP A 143 2.13 -23.97 9.89
CA ASP A 143 1.19 -24.53 8.93
C ASP A 143 1.08 -23.63 7.68
N PRO A 144 1.95 -23.85 6.68
CA PRO A 144 1.90 -23.11 5.43
C PRO A 144 0.60 -23.30 4.63
N ARG A 145 -0.16 -24.39 4.85
CA ARG A 145 -1.43 -24.61 4.13
C ARG A 145 -2.54 -23.75 4.71
N GLU A 146 -2.67 -23.72 6.04
CA GLU A 146 -3.62 -22.80 6.69
C GLU A 146 -3.24 -21.34 6.41
N ALA A 147 -1.95 -21.01 6.39
CA ALA A 147 -1.50 -19.68 5.99
C ALA A 147 -1.92 -19.32 4.56
N GLU A 148 -1.86 -20.27 3.62
CA GLU A 148 -2.33 -20.10 2.25
C GLU A 148 -3.84 -19.80 2.22
N ASP A 149 -4.63 -20.58 2.96
CA ASP A 149 -6.09 -20.43 3.00
C ASP A 149 -6.50 -19.08 3.65
N LEU A 150 -5.81 -18.64 4.70
CA LEU A 150 -6.00 -17.33 5.31
C LEU A 150 -5.62 -16.18 4.34
N ALA A 151 -4.52 -16.32 3.60
CA ALA A 151 -4.11 -15.32 2.62
C ALA A 151 -5.12 -15.21 1.46
N ARG A 152 -5.70 -16.33 1.02
CA ARG A 152 -6.78 -16.35 0.02
C ARG A 152 -8.05 -15.70 0.56
N LEU A 153 -8.42 -15.97 1.81
CA LEU A 153 -9.56 -15.32 2.43
C LEU A 153 -9.34 -13.81 2.58
N ALA A 154 -8.13 -13.37 2.92
CA ALA A 154 -7.77 -11.95 2.95
C ALA A 154 -7.91 -11.30 1.56
N LEU A 155 -7.55 -12.02 0.49
CA LEU A 155 -7.77 -11.56 -0.88
C LEU A 155 -9.26 -11.43 -1.20
N ASP A 156 -10.09 -12.43 -0.83
CA ASP A 156 -11.54 -12.36 -1.00
C ASP A 156 -12.12 -11.13 -0.26
N VAL A 157 -11.65 -10.82 0.97
CA VAL A 157 -12.05 -9.60 1.69
C VAL A 157 -11.61 -8.34 0.93
N ALA A 158 -10.35 -8.27 0.48
CA ALA A 158 -9.81 -7.11 -0.22
C ALA A 158 -10.53 -6.83 -1.56
N GLU A 159 -11.02 -7.87 -2.25
CA GLU A 159 -11.82 -7.76 -3.46
C GLU A 159 -13.23 -7.18 -3.21
N GLN A 160 -13.78 -7.38 -1.99
CA GLN A 160 -15.09 -6.87 -1.60
C GLN A 160 -15.04 -5.49 -0.92
N LEU A 161 -13.85 -4.95 -0.64
CA LEU A 161 -13.73 -3.60 -0.08
C LEU A 161 -14.28 -2.55 -1.06
N SER A 162 -15.11 -1.64 -0.54
CA SER A 162 -15.87 -0.70 -1.35
C SER A 162 -15.19 0.66 -1.50
N PRO A 163 -15.06 1.23 -2.73
CA PRO A 163 -14.43 2.53 -2.97
C PRO A 163 -15.01 3.75 -2.21
N PRO A 164 -16.33 3.83 -1.94
CA PRO A 164 -16.89 4.89 -1.09
C PRO A 164 -16.36 4.88 0.35
N ALA A 165 -15.96 3.70 0.87
CA ALA A 165 -15.43 3.54 2.22
C ALA A 165 -13.90 3.65 2.26
N HIS A 166 -13.22 3.18 1.20
CA HIS A 166 -11.76 3.13 1.12
C HIS A 166 -11.26 3.67 -0.23
N ALA A 167 -10.19 4.46 -0.22
CA ALA A 167 -9.62 4.95 -1.48
C ALA A 167 -9.17 3.78 -2.38
N VAL A 168 -9.37 3.92 -3.70
CA VAL A 168 -9.03 2.87 -4.68
C VAL A 168 -7.58 2.40 -4.53
N ALA A 169 -6.64 3.33 -4.41
CA ALA A 169 -5.23 3.00 -4.23
C ALA A 169 -4.92 2.29 -2.89
N ALA A 170 -5.72 2.51 -1.84
CA ALA A 170 -5.62 1.74 -0.59
C ALA A 170 -6.12 0.29 -0.79
N ILE A 171 -7.21 0.10 -1.55
CA ILE A 171 -7.71 -1.23 -1.92
C ILE A 171 -6.66 -1.99 -2.75
N GLU A 172 -6.02 -1.33 -3.71
CA GLU A 172 -4.95 -1.94 -4.50
C GLU A 172 -3.73 -2.29 -3.62
N SER A 173 -3.39 -1.45 -2.63
CA SER A 173 -2.35 -1.79 -1.61
C SER A 173 -2.73 -3.04 -0.81
N ALA A 174 -3.99 -3.14 -0.38
CA ALA A 174 -4.49 -4.32 0.35
C ALA A 174 -4.39 -5.60 -0.48
N LYS A 175 -4.79 -5.55 -1.76
CA LYS A 175 -4.63 -6.68 -2.68
C LYS A 175 -3.17 -7.06 -2.86
N ALA A 176 -2.27 -6.08 -3.04
CA ALA A 176 -0.83 -6.35 -3.15
C ALA A 176 -0.30 -7.12 -1.91
N ARG A 177 -0.66 -6.67 -0.70
CA ARG A 177 -0.27 -7.33 0.56
C ARG A 177 -0.83 -8.75 0.67
N ALA A 178 -2.08 -9.00 0.27
CA ALA A 178 -2.65 -10.35 0.24
C ALA A 178 -1.89 -11.27 -0.71
N TRP A 179 -1.57 -10.80 -1.91
CA TRP A 179 -0.78 -11.55 -2.88
C TRP A 179 0.64 -11.85 -2.39
N ILE A 180 1.28 -10.93 -1.67
CA ILE A 180 2.59 -11.16 -1.02
C ILE A 180 2.50 -12.31 -0.01
N GLN A 181 1.47 -12.31 0.86
CA GLN A 181 1.31 -13.40 1.84
C GLN A 181 0.99 -14.75 1.17
N LEU A 182 0.18 -14.74 0.11
CA LEU A 182 -0.10 -15.95 -0.66
C LEU A 182 1.19 -16.52 -1.30
N ALA A 183 2.04 -15.65 -1.84
CA ALA A 183 3.34 -16.05 -2.39
C ALA A 183 4.26 -16.66 -1.34
N HIS A 184 4.26 -16.11 -0.12
CA HIS A 184 5.01 -16.67 1.02
C HIS A 184 4.57 -18.10 1.37
N ALA A 185 3.26 -18.32 1.48
CA ALA A 185 2.70 -19.65 1.75
C ALA A 185 3.07 -20.65 0.66
N GLN A 186 2.86 -20.28 -0.61
CA GLN A 186 3.20 -21.10 -1.77
C GLN A 186 4.70 -21.43 -1.85
N ARG A 187 5.58 -20.47 -1.50
CA ARG A 187 7.02 -20.71 -1.42
C ARG A 187 7.35 -21.78 -0.38
N LEU A 188 6.75 -21.74 0.81
CA LEU A 188 7.00 -22.75 1.85
C LEU A 188 6.42 -24.12 1.48
N LEU A 189 5.34 -24.14 0.70
CA LEU A 189 4.78 -25.36 0.10
C LEU A 189 5.59 -25.86 -1.11
N SER A 190 6.72 -25.22 -1.44
CA SER A 190 7.57 -25.52 -2.59
C SER A 190 6.90 -25.35 -3.95
N ASP A 191 5.77 -24.64 -4.03
CA ASP A 191 5.13 -24.26 -5.28
C ASP A 191 5.71 -22.93 -5.79
N PHE A 192 6.97 -22.98 -6.22
CA PHE A 192 7.71 -21.79 -6.64
C PHE A 192 7.12 -21.13 -7.88
N ARG A 193 6.40 -21.88 -8.72
CA ARG A 193 5.73 -21.32 -9.91
C ARG A 193 4.55 -20.44 -9.47
N GLN A 194 3.69 -20.96 -8.60
CA GLN A 194 2.55 -20.18 -8.11
C GLN A 194 3.04 -18.98 -7.28
N ALA A 195 4.06 -19.16 -6.45
CA ALA A 195 4.65 -18.06 -5.67
C ALA A 195 5.16 -16.92 -6.57
N GLU A 196 5.82 -17.24 -7.69
CA GLU A 196 6.27 -16.25 -8.65
C GLU A 196 5.10 -15.48 -9.28
N GLN A 197 4.03 -16.19 -9.68
CA GLN A 197 2.84 -15.57 -10.26
C GLN A 197 2.12 -14.68 -9.24
N ALA A 198 2.06 -15.10 -7.98
CA ALA A 198 1.50 -14.31 -6.90
C ALA A 198 2.30 -13.01 -6.70
N PHE A 199 3.64 -13.06 -6.69
CA PHE A 199 4.46 -11.85 -6.62
C PHE A 199 4.29 -10.92 -7.82
N GLN A 200 4.21 -11.46 -9.04
CA GLN A 200 3.93 -10.66 -10.24
C GLN A 200 2.56 -9.97 -10.17
N THR A 201 1.59 -10.64 -9.55
CA THR A 201 0.25 -10.06 -9.34
C THR A 201 0.28 -8.98 -8.25
N ALA A 202 1.01 -9.22 -7.16
CA ALA A 202 1.24 -8.21 -6.11
C ALA A 202 1.86 -6.94 -6.67
N GLU A 203 2.87 -7.09 -7.53
CA GLU A 203 3.52 -5.99 -8.25
C GLU A 203 2.54 -5.16 -9.09
N LEU A 204 1.65 -5.83 -9.85
CA LEU A 204 0.65 -5.15 -10.65
C LEU A 204 -0.28 -4.31 -9.78
N HIS A 205 -0.75 -4.85 -8.65
CA HIS A 205 -1.58 -4.10 -7.71
C HIS A 205 -0.80 -2.95 -7.05
N LEU A 206 0.46 -3.17 -6.68
CA LEU A 206 1.30 -2.12 -6.13
C LEU A 206 1.48 -0.97 -7.12
N SER A 207 1.63 -1.25 -8.41
CA SER A 207 1.72 -0.21 -9.46
C SER A 207 0.46 0.67 -9.58
N ARG A 208 -0.69 0.17 -9.12
CA ARG A 208 -1.99 0.87 -9.10
C ARG A 208 -2.32 1.48 -7.74
N SER A 209 -1.46 1.26 -6.75
CA SER A 209 -1.58 1.81 -5.42
C SER A 209 -0.90 3.19 -5.31
N TRP A 210 -0.81 3.71 -4.08
CA TRP A 210 -0.04 4.92 -3.79
C TRP A 210 1.47 4.75 -3.94
N LEU A 211 1.93 3.51 -4.15
CA LEU A 211 3.35 3.14 -4.18
C LEU A 211 4.06 3.60 -2.91
N ASP A 212 3.46 3.24 -1.78
CA ASP A 212 4.10 3.40 -0.47
C ASP A 212 5.46 2.70 -0.52
N PRO A 213 6.57 3.44 -0.31
CA PRO A 213 7.90 2.83 -0.29
C PRO A 213 7.99 1.64 0.68
N LEU A 214 7.23 1.65 1.78
CA LEU A 214 7.18 0.53 2.70
C LEU A 214 6.61 -0.73 2.04
N ASP A 215 5.56 -0.61 1.22
CA ASP A 215 4.97 -1.76 0.53
C ASP A 215 5.91 -2.32 -0.56
N GLU A 216 6.70 -1.46 -1.21
CA GLU A 216 7.76 -1.88 -2.13
C GLU A 216 8.89 -2.62 -1.40
N GLY A 217 9.34 -2.09 -0.25
CA GLY A 217 10.33 -2.75 0.60
C GLY A 217 9.86 -4.13 1.05
N LEU A 218 8.62 -4.23 1.54
CA LEU A 218 8.00 -5.50 1.94
C LEU A 218 7.94 -6.51 0.79
N LEU A 219 7.61 -6.07 -0.43
CA LEU A 219 7.59 -6.93 -1.61
C LEU A 219 9.00 -7.44 -1.95
N LEU A 220 10.02 -6.59 -1.90
CA LEU A 220 11.41 -6.96 -2.19
C LEU A 220 11.96 -7.95 -1.15
N GLU A 221 11.75 -7.65 0.14
CA GLU A 221 12.08 -8.55 1.25
C GLU A 221 11.38 -9.91 1.10
N ALA A 222 10.14 -9.92 0.61
CA ALA A 222 9.36 -11.13 0.39
C ALA A 222 9.87 -11.98 -0.79
N LYS A 223 10.32 -11.34 -1.88
CA LYS A 223 10.83 -12.02 -3.08
C LYS A 223 12.22 -12.61 -2.90
N ALA A 224 13.08 -12.01 -2.07
CA ALA A 224 14.44 -12.49 -1.87
C ALA A 224 14.52 -13.96 -1.36
N PRO A 225 13.73 -14.40 -0.36
CA PRO A 225 13.64 -15.81 0.02
C PRO A 225 13.20 -16.76 -1.10
N LEU A 226 12.34 -16.32 -2.03
CA LEU A 226 11.95 -17.12 -3.19
C LEU A 226 13.13 -17.30 -4.14
N ARG A 227 13.86 -16.22 -4.47
CA ARG A 227 15.07 -16.30 -5.28
C ARG A 227 16.12 -17.21 -4.66
N ARG A 228 16.29 -17.14 -3.34
CA ARG A 228 17.16 -18.05 -2.58
C ARG A 228 16.71 -19.52 -2.73
N ALA A 229 15.42 -19.80 -2.58
CA ALA A 229 14.87 -21.14 -2.73
C ALA A 229 15.03 -21.71 -4.16
N GLN A 230 15.06 -20.84 -5.17
CA GLN A 230 15.33 -21.17 -6.57
C GLN A 230 16.84 -21.30 -6.90
N GLY A 231 17.75 -21.11 -5.93
CA GLY A 231 19.20 -21.11 -6.13
C GLY A 231 19.76 -19.84 -6.79
N ARG A 232 18.94 -18.78 -6.91
CA ARG A 232 19.29 -17.49 -7.53
C ARG A 232 19.79 -16.51 -6.47
N PHE A 233 20.92 -16.84 -5.84
CA PHE A 233 21.44 -16.09 -4.68
C PHE A 233 21.84 -14.64 -5.01
N GLY A 234 22.39 -14.39 -6.20
CA GLY A 234 22.76 -13.02 -6.62
C GLY A 234 21.54 -12.10 -6.65
N GLU A 235 20.47 -12.53 -7.30
CA GLU A 235 19.22 -11.77 -7.35
C GLU A 235 18.55 -11.61 -5.99
N ALA A 236 18.69 -12.59 -5.10
CA ALA A 236 18.19 -12.46 -3.73
C ALA A 236 18.92 -11.33 -2.98
N LEU A 237 20.24 -11.21 -3.15
CA LEU A 237 21.02 -10.12 -2.54
C LEU A 237 20.65 -8.77 -3.15
N GLU A 238 20.57 -8.67 -4.48
CA GLU A 238 20.16 -7.43 -5.15
C GLU A 238 18.79 -6.94 -4.67
N MET A 239 17.84 -7.84 -4.45
CA MET A 239 16.52 -7.50 -3.89
C MET A 239 16.61 -6.98 -2.45
N LEU A 240 17.43 -7.59 -1.60
CA LEU A 240 17.62 -7.12 -0.22
C LEU A 240 18.34 -5.78 -0.15
N ASP A 241 19.36 -5.57 -0.97
CA ASP A 241 20.06 -4.29 -1.08
C ASP A 241 19.11 -3.19 -1.56
N ALA A 242 18.25 -3.50 -2.53
CA ALA A 242 17.22 -2.58 -2.99
C ALA A 242 16.17 -2.28 -1.91
N ALA A 243 15.79 -3.28 -1.09
CA ALA A 243 14.86 -3.07 0.03
C ALA A 243 15.46 -2.17 1.12
N ILE A 244 16.75 -2.34 1.44
CA ILE A 244 17.47 -1.52 2.44
C ILE A 244 17.64 -0.07 1.96
N ALA A 245 17.69 0.15 0.64
CA ALA A 245 17.88 1.46 0.04
C ALA A 245 16.60 2.31 -0.04
N ILE A 246 15.45 1.76 0.36
CA ILE A 246 14.17 2.47 0.47
C ILE A 246 14.09 3.23 1.79
#